data_AF-A0A4U9D2S5-F1
#
_entry.id   AF-A0A4U9D2S5-F1
#
_cell.length_a   1.000
_cell.length_b   1.000
_cell.length_c   1.000
_cell.angle_alpha   90.00
_cell.angle_beta   90.00
_cell.angle_gamma   90.00
#
_symmetry.space_group_name_H-M   'P 1'
#
loop_
_entity.id
_entity.type
_entity.pdbx_description
1 polymer ?
#
loop_
_entity_poly.entity_id
_entity_poly.type
_entity_poly.pdbx_seq_one_letter_code
_entity_poly.pdbx_strand_id
1 'polypeptide(L)'
;MVIYHNRSERFDSIINNVNVYLNEYFHELNQTIAELQPLVDRECENVASGLTAHAAFSPNVRAFLLVKNGQAFCSSATGPMKTPLEQLIPQLRYH
;
A
#
# COMPACT_ATOMS: atom_id res chain seq x y z
N MET A 1 -37.89 -22.00 13.23
CA MET A 1 -36.75 -22.02 12.27
C MET A 1 -36.52 -20.66 11.61
N VAL A 2 -36.75 -19.53 12.30
CA VAL A 2 -36.57 -18.17 11.74
C VAL A 2 -35.26 -17.53 12.21
N ILE A 3 -34.82 -17.86 13.43
CA ILE A 3 -33.58 -17.34 14.02
C ILE A 3 -32.32 -17.81 13.24
N TYR A 4 -32.32 -19.05 12.76
CA TYR A 4 -31.19 -19.58 11.96
C TYR A 4 -31.08 -18.91 10.59
N HIS A 5 -32.21 -18.57 9.95
CA HIS A 5 -32.23 -17.91 8.65
C HIS A 5 -31.69 -16.48 8.75
N ASN A 6 -32.18 -15.69 9.72
CA ASN A 6 -31.71 -14.32 9.97
C ASN A 6 -30.21 -14.28 10.33
N ARG A 7 -29.70 -15.30 11.04
CA ARG A 7 -28.26 -15.43 11.31
C ARG A 7 -27.44 -15.69 10.03
N SER A 8 -27.94 -16.53 9.13
CA SER A 8 -27.28 -16.81 7.84
C SER A 8 -27.20 -15.54 6.98
N GLU A 9 -28.31 -14.83 6.80
CA GLU A 9 -28.36 -13.61 5.98
C GLU A 9 -27.39 -12.52 6.49
N ARG A 10 -27.28 -12.40 7.82
CA ARG A 10 -26.29 -11.47 8.43
C ARG A 10 -24.86 -11.88 8.15
N PHE A 11 -24.55 -13.17 8.19
CA PHE A 11 -23.21 -13.64 7.84
C PHE A 11 -22.91 -13.40 6.36
N ASP A 12 -23.86 -13.71 5.48
CA ASP A 12 -23.71 -13.47 4.03
C ASP A 12 -23.48 -11.98 3.75
N SER A 13 -24.19 -11.09 4.44
CA SER A 13 -23.98 -9.64 4.34
C SER A 13 -22.59 -9.21 4.81
N ILE A 14 -22.09 -9.73 5.94
CA ILE A 14 -20.74 -9.41 6.42
C ILE A 14 -19.70 -9.89 5.41
N ILE A 15 -19.81 -11.12 4.92
CA ILE A 15 -18.88 -11.67 3.93
C ILE A 15 -18.90 -10.83 2.66
N ASN A 16 -20.07 -10.45 2.17
CA ASN A 16 -20.18 -9.60 1.00
C ASN A 16 -19.54 -8.22 1.22
N ASN A 17 -19.84 -7.57 2.34
CA ASN A 17 -19.29 -6.26 2.66
C ASN A 17 -17.76 -6.29 2.81
N VAL A 18 -17.21 -7.34 3.42
CA VAL A 18 -15.75 -7.53 3.53
C VAL A 18 -15.13 -7.75 2.15
N ASN A 19 -15.75 -8.57 1.29
CA ASN A 19 -15.27 -8.79 -0.07
C ASN A 19 -15.28 -7.50 -0.90
N VAL A 20 -16.36 -6.73 -0.84
CA VAL A 20 -16.46 -5.42 -1.53
C VAL A 20 -15.37 -4.48 -1.01
N TYR A 21 -15.27 -4.31 0.31
CA TYR A 21 -14.25 -3.46 0.94
C TYR A 21 -12.83 -3.83 0.51
N LEU A 22 -12.46 -5.12 0.55
CA LEU A 22 -11.12 -5.55 0.17
C LEU A 22 -10.85 -5.32 -1.32
N ASN A 23 -11.82 -5.61 -2.19
CA ASN A 23 -11.67 -5.38 -3.63
C ASN A 23 -11.47 -3.90 -3.95
N GLU A 24 -12.28 -3.03 -3.35
CA GLU A 24 -12.16 -1.56 -3.50
C GLU A 24 -10.83 -1.07 -2.95
N TYR A 25 -10.46 -1.49 -1.74
CA TYR A 25 -9.18 -1.12 -1.11
C TYR A 25 -7.97 -1.50 -1.98
N PHE A 26 -7.91 -2.74 -2.48
CA PHE A 26 -6.81 -3.17 -3.32
C PHE A 26 -6.83 -2.49 -4.69
N HIS A 27 -8.00 -2.14 -5.22
CA HIS A 27 -8.13 -1.38 -6.45
C HIS A 27 -7.54 0.03 -6.30
N GLU A 28 -7.94 0.77 -5.26
CA GLU A 28 -7.44 2.11 -4.96
C GLU A 28 -5.94 2.12 -4.66
N LEU A 29 -5.46 1.13 -3.90
CA LEU A 29 -4.04 0.97 -3.61
C LEU A 29 -3.24 0.72 -4.90
N ASN A 30 -3.74 -0.13 -5.80
CA ASN A 30 -3.09 -0.41 -7.07
C ASN A 30 -3.05 0.83 -7.98
N GLN A 31 -4.13 1.61 -8.02
CA GLN A 31 -4.16 2.90 -8.74
C GLN A 31 -3.11 3.87 -8.19
N THR A 32 -3.06 4.03 -6.87
CA THR A 32 -2.06 4.88 -6.21
C THR A 32 -0.63 4.43 -6.54
N ILE A 33 -0.34 3.13 -6.49
CA ILE A 33 0.99 2.59 -6.83
C ILE A 33 1.35 2.88 -8.29
N ALA A 34 0.40 2.73 -9.21
CA ALA A 34 0.61 3.01 -10.63
C ALA A 34 0.96 4.49 -10.89
N GLU A 35 0.32 5.41 -10.16
CA GLU A 35 0.63 6.85 -10.22
C GLU A 35 2.00 7.21 -9.66
N LEU A 36 2.48 6.46 -8.66
CA LEU A 36 3.79 6.67 -8.05
C LEU A 36 4.94 6.05 -8.84
N GLN A 37 4.67 5.04 -9.68
CA GLN A 37 5.68 4.32 -10.46
C GLN A 37 6.65 5.22 -11.25
N PRO A 38 6.19 6.29 -11.96
CA PRO A 38 7.08 7.17 -12.72
C PRO A 38 8.01 8.03 -11.85
N LEU A 39 7.73 8.14 -10.53
CA LEU A 39 8.52 8.97 -9.61
C LEU A 39 9.86 8.32 -9.24
N VAL A 40 10.03 7.01 -9.52
CA VAL A 40 11.29 6.27 -9.25
C VAL A 40 12.50 6.86 -9.98
N ASP A 41 12.30 7.56 -11.10
CA ASP A 41 13.35 8.22 -11.86
C ASP A 41 13.60 9.69 -11.48
N ARG A 42 12.88 10.20 -10.47
CA ARG A 42 13.03 11.57 -9.97
C ARG A 42 13.88 11.61 -8.70
N GLU A 43 14.53 12.74 -8.46
CA GLU A 43 15.22 13.00 -7.19
C GLU A 43 14.20 13.11 -6.04
N CYS A 44 14.55 12.58 -4.87
CA CYS A 44 13.63 12.46 -3.73
C CYS A 44 13.13 13.83 -3.25
N GLU A 45 13.98 14.86 -3.29
CA GLU A 45 13.66 16.23 -2.91
C GLU A 45 12.48 16.79 -3.72
N ASN A 46 12.35 16.39 -4.98
CA ASN A 46 11.33 16.86 -5.90
C ASN A 46 9.99 16.11 -5.75
N VAL A 47 10.00 14.92 -5.14
CA VAL A 47 8.81 14.04 -5.06
C VAL A 47 8.37 13.73 -3.64
N ALA A 48 9.17 14.03 -2.62
CA ALA A 48 8.90 13.67 -1.22
C ALA A 48 7.56 14.21 -0.72
N SER A 49 7.20 15.45 -1.05
CA SER A 49 5.92 16.05 -0.66
C SER A 49 4.72 15.34 -1.30
N GLY A 50 4.80 15.05 -2.60
CA GLY A 50 3.79 14.27 -3.31
C GLY A 50 3.68 12.86 -2.74
N LEU A 51 4.80 12.18 -2.51
CA LEU A 51 4.85 10.83 -1.94
C LEU A 51 4.24 10.80 -0.52
N THR A 52 4.50 11.83 0.29
CA THR A 52 3.89 12.01 1.63
C THR A 52 2.38 12.20 1.53
N ALA A 53 1.91 13.01 0.57
CA ALA A 53 0.49 13.22 0.35
C ALA A 53 -0.24 11.92 -0.03
N HIS A 54 0.31 11.13 -0.97
CA HIS A 54 -0.29 9.84 -1.32
C HIS A 54 -0.33 8.91 -0.10
N ALA A 55 0.75 8.82 0.69
CA ALA A 55 0.75 8.00 1.90
C ALA A 55 -0.28 8.45 2.94
N ALA A 56 -0.50 9.77 3.07
CA ALA A 56 -1.50 10.33 3.99
C ALA A 56 -2.95 10.04 3.56
N PHE A 57 -3.20 9.89 2.26
CA PHE A 57 -4.53 9.65 1.70
C PHE A 57 -4.80 8.19 1.30
N SER A 58 -3.82 7.30 1.40
CA SER A 58 -4.01 5.86 1.23
C SER A 58 -4.30 5.20 2.59
N PRO A 59 -5.53 4.74 2.86
CA PRO A 59 -5.87 4.09 4.12
C PRO A 59 -4.93 2.91 4.40
N ASN A 60 -4.62 2.65 5.67
CA ASN A 60 -3.78 1.52 6.10
C ASN A 60 -2.34 1.47 5.55
N VAL A 61 -1.93 2.41 4.68
CA VAL A 61 -0.55 2.57 4.23
C VAL A 61 0.21 3.41 5.25
N ARG A 62 1.34 2.88 5.73
CA ARG A 62 2.23 3.62 6.66
C ARG A 62 3.28 4.45 5.95
N ALA A 63 3.79 3.94 4.83
CA ALA A 63 4.72 4.64 3.98
C ALA A 63 4.77 4.03 2.58
N PHE A 64 5.06 4.87 1.59
CA PHE A 64 5.52 4.44 0.27
C PHE A 64 7.04 4.58 0.19
N LEU A 65 7.68 3.60 -0.45
CA LEU A 65 9.13 3.57 -0.68
C LEU A 65 9.38 3.54 -2.19
N LEU A 66 10.18 4.47 -2.68
CA LEU A 66 10.71 4.40 -4.04
C LEU A 66 12.01 3.60 -4.01
N VAL A 67 12.04 2.54 -4.83
CA VAL A 67 13.16 1.60 -4.92
C VAL A 67 13.70 1.61 -6.34
N LYS A 68 15.02 1.78 -6.47
CA LYS A 68 15.72 1.72 -7.75
C LYS A 68 16.99 0.88 -7.57
N ASN A 69 17.22 -0.08 -8.46
CA ASN A 69 18.39 -0.97 -8.44
C ASN A 69 18.60 -1.67 -7.08
N GLY A 70 17.53 -2.18 -6.47
CA GLY A 70 17.58 -2.84 -5.16
C GLY A 70 17.81 -1.89 -3.97
N GLN A 71 17.84 -0.58 -4.19
CA GLN A 71 18.04 0.42 -3.14
C GLN A 71 16.79 1.27 -2.94
N ALA A 72 16.26 1.28 -1.71
CA ALA A 72 15.28 2.27 -1.30
C ALA A 72 15.99 3.62 -1.15
N PHE A 73 15.57 4.60 -1.94
CA PHE A 73 16.21 5.91 -2.00
C PHE A 73 15.32 7.05 -1.48
N CYS A 74 14.01 6.84 -1.42
CA CYS A 74 13.05 7.84 -0.94
C CYS A 74 11.91 7.17 -0.17
N SER A 75 11.57 7.73 0.99
CA SER A 75 10.43 7.31 1.81
C SER A 75 9.45 8.47 1.98
N SER A 76 8.16 8.16 1.88
CA SER A 76 7.09 9.11 2.19
C SER A 76 7.09 9.57 3.66
N ALA A 77 7.74 8.82 4.56
CA ALA A 77 7.72 9.09 6.00
C ALA A 77 9.00 9.76 6.50
N THR A 78 10.16 9.39 5.93
CA THR A 78 11.47 9.86 6.41
C THR A 78 12.25 10.65 5.36
N GLY A 79 11.72 10.80 4.14
CA GLY A 79 12.39 11.50 3.04
C GLY A 79 13.54 10.69 2.43
N PRO A 80 14.60 11.37 1.95
CA PRO A 80 15.75 10.73 1.31
C PRO A 80 16.39 9.66 2.22
N MET A 81 16.73 8.53 1.63
CA MET A 81 17.43 7.46 2.32
C MET A 81 18.37 6.73 1.36
N LYS A 82 19.20 5.85 1.92
CA LYS A 82 20.10 5.00 1.14
C LYS A 82 20.21 3.65 1.80
N THR A 83 19.17 2.84 1.62
CA THR A 83 19.05 1.55 2.31
C THR A 83 18.80 0.44 1.30
N PRO A 84 19.61 -0.63 1.27
CA PRO A 84 19.32 -1.82 0.48
C PRO A 84 17.93 -2.37 0.84
N LEU A 85 17.14 -2.76 -0.16
CA LEU A 85 15.79 -3.27 0.06
C LEU A 85 15.81 -4.53 0.94
N GLU A 86 16.85 -5.37 0.82
CA GLU A 86 17.00 -6.58 1.64
C GLU A 86 17.28 -6.28 3.12
N GLN A 87 17.70 -5.06 3.46
CA GLN A 87 17.84 -4.64 4.84
C GLN A 87 16.49 -4.22 5.44
N LEU A 88 15.59 -3.68 4.62
CA LEU A 88 14.24 -3.29 5.03
C LEU A 88 13.29 -4.49 5.07
N ILE A 89 13.47 -5.43 4.14
CA ILE A 89 12.64 -6.62 3.97
C ILE A 89 13.55 -7.85 3.93
N PRO A 90 14.04 -8.33 5.09
CA PRO A 90 15.01 -9.43 5.16
C PRO A 90 14.54 -10.72 4.48
N GLN A 91 13.22 -10.95 4.42
CA GLN A 91 12.61 -12.12 3.77
C GLN A 91 12.80 -12.15 2.24
N LEU A 92 13.21 -11.04 1.60
CA LEU A 92 13.57 -11.04 0.18
C LEU A 92 14.93 -11.70 -0.10
N ARG A 93 15.72 -12.05 0.93
CA ARG A 93 17.07 -12.65 0.78
C ARG A 93 17.08 -14.11 0.31
N TYR A 94 15.95 -14.69 -0.08
CA TYR A 94 15.86 -16.11 -0.45
C TYR A 94 15.10 -16.35 -1.77
N HIS A 95 15.85 -16.38 -2.87
CA HIS A 95 16.01 -17.54 -3.76
C HIS A 95 17.33 -17.43 -4.54
#